data_AF-A0A137PC01-F1
#
_entry.id   AF-A0A137PC01-F1
#
_cell.length_a   1.000
_cell.length_b   1.000
_cell.length_c   1.000
_cell.angle_alpha   90.00
_cell.angle_beta   90.00
_cell.angle_gamma   90.00
#
_symmetry.space_group_name_H-M   'P 1'
#
loop_
_entity.id
_entity.type
_entity.pdbx_description
1 polymer ?
#
loop_
_entity_poly.entity_id
_entity_poly.type
_entity_poly.pdbx_seq_one_letter_code
_entity_poly.pdbx_strand_id
1 'polypeptide(L)' 'MTFTPPKRSERKICWANRDAYFKCLDASKIKDPSKDTTSECAKLKEIYQSTCPSVWVQHFNDVRVSEIKNKSIWIK' A
#
# COMPACT_ATOMS: atom_id res chain seq x y z
N MET A 1 -11.40 12.43 18.34
CA MET A 1 -10.46 12.49 17.19
C MET A 1 -11.30 12.64 15.94
N THR A 2 -11.20 13.76 15.23
CA THR A 2 -12.01 14.04 14.03
C THR A 2 -11.36 13.40 12.81
N PHE A 3 -11.99 12.37 12.26
CA PHE A 3 -11.60 11.82 10.96
C PHE A 3 -12.09 12.77 9.86
N THR A 4 -11.22 13.68 9.43
CA THR A 4 -11.50 14.53 8.27
C THR A 4 -11.23 13.72 7.00
N PRO A 5 -12.26 13.47 6.18
CA PRO A 5 -12.05 12.76 4.93
C PRO A 5 -11.15 13.60 4.00
N PRO A 6 -10.15 12.99 3.34
CA PRO A 6 -9.26 13.70 2.44
C PRO A 6 -10.04 14.30 1.27
N LYS A 7 -9.64 15.51 0.86
CA LYS A 7 -10.17 16.22 -0.31
C LYS A 7 -9.90 15.40 -1.58
N ARG A 8 -10.66 15.67 -2.65
CA ARG A 8 -10.49 14.97 -3.94
C ARG A 8 -9.06 15.04 -4.48
N SER A 9 -8.37 16.17 -4.31
CA SER A 9 -6.98 16.36 -4.73
C SER A 9 -6.03 15.47 -3.93
N GLU A 10 -6.15 15.46 -2.60
CA GLU A 10 -5.34 14.63 -1.70
C GLU A 10 -5.53 13.14 -1.99
N ARG A 11 -6.75 12.71 -2.30
CA ARG A 11 -7.03 11.33 -2.73
C ARG A 11 -6.29 10.94 -4.01
N LYS A 12 -6.22 11.83 -5.01
CA LYS A 12 -5.49 11.57 -6.26
C LYS A 12 -4.00 11.36 -5.97
N ILE A 13 -3.42 12.20 -5.12
CA ILE A 13 -2.00 12.10 -4.74
C ILE A 13 -1.76 10.80 -3.97
N CYS A 14 -2.62 10.49 -3.01
CA CYS A 14 -2.57 9.23 -2.26
C CYS A 14 -2.60 8.00 -3.19
N TRP A 15 -3.51 7.96 -4.16
CA TRP A 15 -3.58 6.85 -5.11
C TRP A 15 -2.34 6.76 -6.02
N ALA A 16 -1.78 7.89 -6.46
CA ALA A 16 -0.55 7.89 -7.25
C ALA A 16 0.65 7.33 -6.45
N ASN A 17 0.80 7.75 -5.19
CA ASN A 17 1.86 7.24 -4.31
C ASN A 17 1.67 5.76 -3.96
N ARG A 18 0.41 5.34 -3.72
CA ARG A 18 0.07 3.92 -3.51
C ARG A 18 0.51 3.07 -4.70
N ASP A 19 0.17 3.49 -5.91
CA ASP A 19 0.48 2.75 -7.12
C ASP A 19 1.99 2.67 -7.36
N ALA A 20 2.71 3.78 -7.14
CA ALA A 20 4.18 3.81 -7.21
C ALA A 20 4.83 2.85 -6.21
N TYR A 21 4.37 2.87 -4.94
CA TYR A 21 4.85 1.96 -3.91
C TYR A 21 4.58 0.49 -4.27
N PHE A 22 3.35 0.15 -4.67
CA PHE A 22 2.97 -1.20 -5.05
C PHE A 22 3.69 -1.70 -6.31
N LYS A 23 3.87 -0.85 -7.31
CA LYS A 23 4.67 -1.17 -8.51
C LYS A 23 6.12 -1.49 -8.14
N CYS A 24 6.70 -0.77 -7.19
CA CYS A 24 8.02 -1.06 -6.67
C CYS A 24 8.07 -2.41 -5.94
N LEU A 25 7.07 -2.72 -5.09
CA LEU A 25 6.96 -4.03 -4.44
C LEU A 25 6.83 -5.17 -5.45
N ASP A 26 6.02 -4.99 -6.49
CA ASP A 26 5.85 -5.98 -7.56
C ASP A 26 7.14 -6.19 -8.37
N ALA A 27 7.89 -5.11 -8.66
CA ALA A 27 9.20 -5.19 -9.32
C ALA A 27 10.22 -5.97 -8.46
N SER A 28 10.22 -5.73 -7.15
CA SER A 28 11.07 -6.42 -6.18
C SER A 28 10.59 -7.85 -5.83
N LYS A 29 9.45 -8.30 -6.40
CA LYS A 29 8.77 -9.55 -6.06
C LYS A 29 8.44 -9.69 -4.57
N ILE A 30 8.28 -8.57 -3.87
CA ILE A 30 7.96 -8.54 -2.45
C ILE A 30 6.45 -8.65 -2.29
N LYS A 31 6.05 -9.81 -1.77
CA LYS A 31 4.65 -10.15 -1.54
C LYS A 31 4.11 -9.56 -0.23
N ASP A 32 4.95 -9.45 0.79
CA ASP A 32 4.52 -8.98 2.09
C ASP A 32 5.10 -7.59 2.39
N PRO A 33 4.29 -6.51 2.36
CA PRO A 33 4.75 -5.16 2.70
C PRO A 33 5.21 -5.02 4.17
N SER A 34 4.91 -6.01 5.01
CA SER A 34 5.36 -6.09 6.41
C SER A 34 6.75 -6.72 6.55
N LYS A 35 7.16 -7.57 5.61
CA LYS A 35 8.52 -8.14 5.54
C LYS A 35 9.50 -7.27 4.74
N ASP A 36 9.02 -6.13 4.27
CA ASP A 36 9.79 -5.14 3.54
C ASP A 36 10.58 -4.26 4.52
N THR A 37 11.62 -4.83 5.11
CA THR A 37 12.49 -4.18 6.11
C THR A 37 13.70 -3.48 5.47
N THR A 38 13.94 -3.70 4.17
CA THR A 38 15.20 -3.31 3.50
C THR A 38 15.04 -2.91 2.03
N SER A 39 13.83 -2.79 1.47
CA SER A 39 13.71 -2.60 0.02
C SER A 39 13.92 -1.15 -0.41
N GLU A 40 14.35 -1.01 -1.67
CA GLU A 40 14.44 0.24 -2.42
C GLU A 40 13.14 1.07 -2.39
N CYS A 41 12.01 0.42 -2.05
CA CYS A 41 10.68 1.02 -1.95
C CYS A 41 10.41 1.71 -0.60
N ALA A 42 11.33 1.67 0.37
CA ALA A 42 11.15 2.27 1.70
C ALA A 42 10.82 3.78 1.64
N LYS A 43 11.46 4.52 0.74
CA LYS A 43 11.14 5.95 0.53
C LYS A 43 9.71 6.16 0.03
N LEU A 44 9.27 5.31 -0.91
CA LEU A 44 7.89 5.35 -1.43
C LEU A 44 6.88 4.94 -0.35
N LYS A 45 7.26 3.99 0.53
CA LYS A 45 6.46 3.58 1.69
C LYS A 45 6.22 4.75 2.64
N GLU A 46 7.26 5.49 3.01
CA GLU A 46 7.12 6.66 3.90
C GLU A 46 6.24 7.74 3.27
N ILE A 47 6.46 8.08 2.00
CA ILE A 47 5.64 9.07 1.27
C ILE A 47 4.18 8.61 1.21
N TYR A 48 3.95 7.34 0.90
CA TYR A 48 2.62 6.73 0.87
C TYR A 48 1.93 6.80 2.24
N GLN A 49 2.63 6.44 3.32
CA GLN A 49 2.09 6.48 4.69
C GLN A 49 1.84 7.90 5.19
N SER A 50 2.65 8.87 4.77
CA SER A 50 2.51 10.28 5.15
C SER A 50 1.42 11.00 4.35
N THR A 51 1.24 10.65 3.07
CA THR A 51 0.30 11.34 2.17
C THR A 51 -1.11 10.74 2.22
N CYS A 52 -1.23 9.43 2.43
CA CYS A 52 -2.52 8.77 2.52
C CYS A 52 -3.06 8.76 3.96
N PRO A 53 -4.39 8.77 4.14
CA PRO A 53 -4.99 8.50 5.44
C PRO A 53 -4.55 7.13 5.96
N SER A 54 -4.19 7.04 7.23
CA SER A 54 -3.73 5.80 7.89
C SER A 54 -4.73 4.64 7.74
N VAL A 55 -6.04 4.92 7.84
CA VAL A 55 -7.10 3.93 7.63
C VAL A 55 -7.06 3.34 6.21
N TRP A 56 -6.77 4.17 5.22
CA TRP A 56 -6.67 3.73 3.82
C TRP A 56 -5.40 2.91 3.61
N VAL A 57 -4.28 3.37 4.17
CA VAL A 57 -3.00 2.66 4.10
C VAL A 57 -3.14 1.24 4.64
N GLN A 58 -3.75 1.11 5.82
CA GLN A 58 -3.98 -0.19 6.46
C GLN A 58 -4.87 -1.07 5.58
N HIS A 59 -6.03 -0.56 5.16
CA HIS A 59 -6.93 -1.31 4.29
C HIS A 59 -6.27 -1.78 2.99
N PHE A 60 -5.49 -0.94 2.31
CA PHE A 60 -4.81 -1.32 1.07
C PHE A 60 -3.72 -2.36 1.30
N ASN A 61 -2.98 -2.27 2.40
CA ASN A 61 -1.98 -3.28 2.76
C ASN A 61 -2.64 -4.63 3.07
N ASP A 62 -3.74 -4.61 3.84
CA ASP A 62 -4.51 -5.80 4.19
C ASP A 62 -5.09 -6.47 2.93
N VAL A 63 -5.65 -5.67 2.00
CA VAL A 63 -6.13 -6.18 0.71
C VAL A 63 -4.98 -6.81 -0.07
N ARG A 64 -3.80 -6.18 -0.16
CA ARG A 64 -2.65 -6.77 -0.89
C ARG A 64 -2.24 -8.12 -0.31
N VAL A 65 -2.11 -8.22 1.02
CA VAL A 65 -1.79 -9.49 1.69
C VAL A 65 -2.90 -10.53 1.48
N SER A 66 -4.16 -10.09 1.58
CA SER A 66 -5.34 -10.94 1.36
C SER A 66 -5.39 -11.47 -0.07
N GLU A 67 -5.19 -10.64 -1.09
CA GLU A 67 -5.14 -11.02 -2.51
C GLU A 67 -4.07 -12.07 -2.77
N ILE A 68 -2.89 -11.90 -2.17
CA ILE A 68 -1.78 -12.85 -2.30
C ILE A 68 -2.14 -14.19 -1.63
N LYS A 69 -2.74 -14.15 -0.45
CA LYS A 69 -3.21 -15.33 0.28
C LYS A 69 -4.36 -16.02 -0.45
N ASN A 70 -5.32 -15.25 -0.97
CA ASN A 70 -6.53 -15.75 -1.62
C ASN A 70 -6.22 -16.36 -3.00
N LYS A 71 -5.26 -15.79 -3.76
CA LYS A 71 -4.70 -16.46 -4.94
C LYS A 71 -4.15 -17.85 -4.60
N SER A 72 -3.57 -18.04 -3.43
CA SER A 72 -3.07 -19.35 -2.99
C SER A 72 -4.18 -20.32 -2.58
N ILE A 73 -5.40 -19.85 -2.29
CA ILE A 73 -6.54 -20.66 -1.87
C ILE A 73 -7.36 -21.12 -3.08
N TRP A 74 -7.48 -20.29 -4.12
CA TRP A 74 -8.25 -20.60 -5.35
C TRP A 74 -7.46 -21.36 -6.44
N ILE A 75 -6.16 -21.63 -6.23
CA ILE A 75 -5.32 -22.45 -7.15
C ILE A 75 -5.09 -23.84 -6.52
N LYS A 76 -6.17 -24.47 -6.06
CA LYS A 76 -6.22 -25.89 -5.64
C LYS A 76 -7.52 -26.49 -6.15
#